data_AF-A0A2M7JTF4-F1
#
_entry.id   AF-A0A2M7JTF4-F1
#
_cell.length_a   1.000
_cell.length_b   1.000
_cell.length_c   1.000
_cell.angle_alpha   90.00
_cell.angle_beta   90.00
_cell.angle_gamma   90.00
#
_symmetry.space_group_name_H-M   'P 1'
#
loop_
_entity.id
_entity.type
_entity.pdbx_description
1 polymer ?
#
loop_
_entity_poly.entity_id
_entity_poly.type
_entity_poly.pdbx_seq_one_letter_code
_entity_poly.pdbx_strand_id
1 'polypeptide(L)'
;MNDFIRPIPSIIDLYEEGDLNGLNISELGQYLEEKTHIPFRIQGNIYKGISKGNIQVVAEKLAKVRVRDPARRYVSRIPLQAEVDYEKRRIQDPDWKIFGILYDGVFYQNIISDLISECGLDLGDCSILFTNQLFGTWDR
;
A
#
# COMPACT_ATOMS: atom_id res chain seq x y z
N MET A 1 -1.20 8.35 -34.87
CA MET A 1 -1.14 9.02 -33.56
C MET A 1 -2.28 8.44 -32.75
N ASN A 2 -2.00 7.46 -31.87
CA ASN A 2 -3.00 6.99 -30.94
C ASN A 2 -3.02 8.00 -29.80
N ASP A 3 -4.01 8.88 -29.81
CA ASP A 3 -4.36 9.63 -28.61
C ASP A 3 -4.70 8.59 -27.54
N PHE A 4 -3.79 8.44 -26.58
CA PHE A 4 -4.05 7.68 -25.37
C PHE A 4 -5.14 8.44 -24.60
N ILE A 5 -6.41 8.18 -24.94
CA ILE A 5 -7.53 8.50 -24.07
C ILE A 5 -7.28 7.65 -22.82
N ARG A 6 -6.64 8.24 -21.81
CA ARG A 6 -6.59 7.63 -20.49
C ARG A 6 -8.03 7.56 -20.02
N PRO A 7 -8.60 6.38 -19.78
CA PRO A 7 -9.94 6.30 -19.24
C PRO A 7 -9.96 7.08 -17.92
N ILE A 8 -10.88 8.04 -17.81
CA ILE A 8 -11.18 8.67 -16.52
C ILE A 8 -11.70 7.55 -15.64
N PRO A 9 -11.18 7.39 -14.41
CA PRO A 9 -11.62 6.29 -13.56
C PRO A 9 -13.12 6.40 -13.28
N SER A 10 -13.82 5.26 -13.33
CA SER A 10 -15.24 5.17 -13.02
C SER A 10 -15.52 5.19 -11.52
N ILE A 11 -14.53 4.79 -10.73
CA ILE A 11 -14.62 4.79 -9.28
C ILE A 11 -13.26 5.01 -8.61
N ILE A 12 -13.30 5.45 -7.36
CA ILE A 12 -12.13 5.54 -6.49
C ILE A 12 -12.29 4.52 -5.36
N ASP A 13 -11.38 3.55 -5.26
CA ASP A 13 -11.32 2.60 -4.16
C ASP A 13 -10.33 3.08 -3.10
N LEU A 14 -10.82 3.25 -1.87
CA LEU A 14 -10.03 3.74 -0.75
C LEU A 14 -9.64 2.58 0.17
N TYR A 15 -8.32 2.41 0.32
CA TYR A 15 -7.70 1.39 1.14
C TYR A 15 -6.99 1.97 2.35
N GLU A 16 -7.03 1.16 3.38
CA GLU A 16 -6.42 1.17 4.70
C GLU A 16 -5.08 0.49 4.97
N GLU A 17 -4.11 1.11 5.60
CA GLU A 17 -3.25 0.33 6.51
C GLU A 17 -2.68 1.12 7.70
N GLY A 18 -2.46 0.38 8.79
CA GLY A 18 -1.84 0.88 10.01
C GLY A 18 -2.73 1.83 10.81
N ASP A 19 -2.15 2.31 11.91
CA ASP A 19 -2.81 3.29 12.78
C ASP A 19 -2.76 4.71 12.17
N LEU A 20 -3.82 5.07 11.43
CA LEU A 20 -3.99 6.36 10.77
C LEU A 20 -4.45 7.49 11.73
N ASN A 21 -4.53 7.24 13.05
CA ASN A 21 -4.67 8.23 14.13
C ASN A 21 -5.62 9.41 13.81
N GLY A 22 -6.87 9.11 13.48
CA GLY A 22 -7.92 10.12 13.29
C GLY A 22 -8.10 10.60 11.85
N LEU A 23 -7.45 9.97 10.86
CA LEU A 23 -7.81 10.17 9.46
C LEU A 23 -9.24 9.67 9.20
N ASN A 24 -10.14 10.56 8.78
CA ASN A 24 -11.49 10.19 8.40
C ASN A 24 -11.56 9.85 6.91
N ILE A 25 -11.40 8.57 6.57
CA ILE A 25 -11.42 8.11 5.17
C ILE A 25 -12.74 8.43 4.48
N SER A 26 -13.87 8.42 5.20
CA SER A 26 -15.16 8.77 4.62
C SER A 26 -15.22 10.24 4.21
N GLU A 27 -14.66 11.14 5.01
CA GLU A 27 -14.59 12.56 4.70
C GLU A 27 -13.65 12.83 3.51
N LEU A 28 -12.52 12.12 3.45
CA LEU A 28 -11.61 12.18 2.30
C LEU A 28 -12.27 11.67 1.01
N GLY A 29 -13.02 10.58 1.09
CA GLY A 29 -13.78 10.06 -0.04
C GLY A 29 -14.81 11.05 -0.55
N GLN A 30 -15.58 11.66 0.35
CA GLN A 30 -16.53 12.72 0.01
C GLN A 30 -15.85 13.92 -0.65
N TYR A 31 -14.71 14.36 -0.12
CA TYR A 31 -13.92 15.43 -0.71
C TYR A 31 -13.44 15.07 -2.13
N LEU A 32 -12.95 13.85 -2.34
CA LEU A 32 -12.51 13.38 -3.66
C LEU A 32 -13.67 13.33 -4.65
N GLU A 33 -14.83 12.81 -4.25
CA GLU A 33 -16.04 12.77 -5.09
C GLU A 33 -16.52 14.18 -5.43
N GLU A 34 -16.51 15.13 -4.48
CA GLU A 34 -16.88 16.52 -4.72
C GLU A 34 -15.96 17.17 -5.78
N LYS A 35 -14.64 16.93 -5.70
CA LYS A 35 -13.66 17.56 -6.60
C LYS A 35 -13.53 16.89 -7.96
N THR A 36 -13.75 15.59 -8.03
CA THR A 36 -13.52 14.81 -9.26
C THR A 36 -14.82 14.39 -9.95
N HIS A 37 -15.95 14.42 -9.24
CA HIS A 37 -17.24 13.84 -9.65
C HIS A 37 -17.18 12.34 -9.91
N ILE A 38 -16.19 11.65 -9.36
CA ILE A 38 -16.03 10.20 -9.44
C ILE A 38 -16.48 9.59 -8.11
N PRO A 39 -17.42 8.63 -8.11
CA PRO A 39 -17.88 7.99 -6.88
C PRO A 39 -16.74 7.21 -6.20
N PHE A 40 -16.87 6.97 -4.89
CA PHE A 40 -15.86 6.23 -4.13
C PHE A 40 -16.43 5.03 -3.36
N ARG A 41 -15.57 4.06 -3.05
CA ARG A 41 -15.83 2.92 -2.17
C ARG A 41 -14.77 2.84 -1.09
N ILE A 42 -15.18 2.50 0.14
CA ILE A 42 -14.26 2.21 1.22
C ILE A 42 -14.05 0.69 1.28
N GLN A 43 -12.85 0.25 0.94
CA GLN A 43 -12.46 -1.17 0.97
C GLN A 43 -11.96 -1.57 2.37
N GLY A 44 -11.44 -0.61 3.13
CA GLY A 44 -10.89 -0.82 4.47
C GLY A 44 -9.45 -1.35 4.42
N ASN A 45 -9.05 -2.09 5.45
CA ASN A 45 -7.69 -2.58 5.59
C ASN A 45 -7.27 -3.47 4.40
N ILE A 46 -6.16 -3.13 3.74
CA ILE A 46 -5.65 -3.83 2.55
C ILE A 46 -5.22 -5.27 2.81
N TYR A 47 -4.96 -5.62 4.07
CA TYR A 47 -4.61 -6.98 4.47
C TYR A 47 -5.82 -7.84 4.86
N LYS A 48 -7.03 -7.28 4.80
CA LYS A 48 -8.26 -7.99 5.14
C LYS A 48 -8.51 -9.13 4.16
N GLY A 49 -8.68 -10.34 4.70
CA GLY A 49 -9.00 -11.53 3.89
C GLY A 49 -7.80 -12.27 3.30
N ILE A 50 -6.57 -11.80 3.55
CA ILE A 50 -5.36 -12.52 3.13
C ILE A 50 -5.22 -13.85 3.88
N SER A 51 -4.96 -14.94 3.15
CA SER A 51 -4.73 -16.26 3.73
C SER A 51 -3.42 -16.32 4.55
N LYS A 52 -3.31 -17.25 5.53
CA LYS A 52 -2.08 -17.40 6.33
C LYS A 52 -0.83 -17.66 5.47
N GLY A 53 -0.96 -18.41 4.37
CA GLY A 53 0.13 -18.65 3.43
C GLY A 53 0.56 -17.37 2.72
N ASN A 54 -0.40 -16.55 2.32
CA ASN A 54 -0.13 -15.27 1.65
C ASN A 54 0.46 -14.24 2.63
N ILE A 55 0.07 -14.25 3.91
CA ILE A 55 0.68 -13.37 4.93
C ILE A 55 2.20 -13.59 5.01
N GLN A 56 2.66 -14.84 4.98
CA GLN A 56 4.10 -15.14 4.98
C GLN A 56 4.79 -14.52 3.76
N VAL A 57 4.23 -14.74 2.56
CA VAL A 57 4.80 -14.24 1.31
C VAL A 57 4.85 -12.71 1.28
N VAL A 58 3.77 -12.06 1.71
CA VAL A 58 3.69 -10.59 1.77
C VAL A 58 4.68 -10.03 2.78
N ALA A 59 4.79 -10.63 3.95
CA ALA A 59 5.76 -10.23 4.96
C ALA A 59 7.20 -10.36 4.48
N GLU A 60 7.55 -11.43 3.77
CA GLU A 60 8.86 -11.60 3.15
C GLU A 60 9.15 -10.53 2.09
N LYS A 61 8.17 -10.25 1.22
CA LYS A 61 8.27 -9.20 0.21
C LYS A 61 8.51 -7.83 0.87
N LEU A 62 7.76 -7.48 1.91
CA LEU A 62 7.88 -6.20 2.62
C LEU A 62 9.20 -6.08 3.38
N ALA A 63 9.62 -7.14 4.08
CA ALA A 63 10.90 -7.17 4.79
C ALA A 63 12.09 -7.01 3.83
N LYS A 64 11.98 -7.56 2.61
CA LYS A 64 13.00 -7.47 1.57
C LYS A 64 13.20 -6.03 1.09
N VAL A 65 12.12 -5.26 0.96
CA VAL A 65 12.15 -3.89 0.40
C VAL A 65 12.43 -2.80 1.43
N ARG A 66 12.70 -3.20 2.68
CA ARG A 66 13.10 -2.29 3.75
C ARG A 66 14.46 -1.64 3.46
N VAL A 67 14.50 -0.32 3.58
CA VAL A 67 15.70 0.51 3.48
C VAL A 67 16.42 0.52 4.81
N ARG A 68 17.72 0.19 4.80
CA ARG A 68 18.59 0.23 5.99
C ARG A 68 19.36 1.52 6.12
N ASP A 69 19.83 2.04 4.99
CA ASP A 69 20.64 3.24 4.91
C ASP A 69 20.05 4.13 3.81
N PRO A 70 19.28 5.18 4.15
CA PRO A 70 18.69 6.08 3.16
C PRO A 70 19.74 6.88 2.38
N ALA A 71 20.97 7.01 2.91
CA ALA A 71 22.06 7.71 2.22
C ALA A 71 22.67 6.87 1.08
N ARG A 72 22.31 5.59 0.96
CA ARG A 72 22.77 4.70 -0.11
C ARG A 72 21.60 4.26 -0.97
N ARG A 73 21.86 4.02 -2.26
CA ARG A 73 20.86 3.42 -3.16
C ARG A 73 20.39 2.08 -2.60
N TYR A 74 19.12 1.77 -2.81
CA TYR A 74 18.54 0.49 -2.40
C TYR A 74 19.30 -0.69 -3.00
N VAL A 75 19.56 -1.70 -2.16
CA VAL A 75 20.17 -2.98 -2.58
C VAL A 75 19.30 -4.10 -2.04
N SER A 76 18.72 -4.86 -2.97
CA SER A 76 17.93 -6.05 -2.65
C SER A 76 18.80 -7.10 -1.94
N ARG A 77 18.26 -7.72 -0.89
CA ARG A 77 18.93 -8.76 -0.11
C ARG A 77 17.94 -9.77 0.44
N ILE A 78 18.47 -10.81 1.07
CA ILE A 78 17.65 -11.75 1.84
C ILE A 78 17.32 -11.09 3.18
N PRO A 79 16.03 -10.92 3.53
CA PRO A 79 15.63 -10.37 4.82
C PRO A 79 16.00 -11.33 5.96
N LEU A 80 16.24 -10.79 7.15
CA LEU A 80 16.41 -11.58 8.36
C LEU A 80 15.05 -12.12 8.81
N GLN A 81 15.03 -13.29 9.46
CA GLN A 81 13.78 -13.86 9.99
C GLN A 81 13.04 -12.89 10.92
N ALA A 82 13.78 -12.15 11.76
CA ALA A 82 13.20 -11.13 12.64
C ALA A 82 12.56 -9.96 11.87
N GLU A 83 13.07 -9.61 10.68
CA GLU A 83 12.47 -8.58 9.82
C GLU A 83 11.14 -9.10 9.24
N VAL A 84 11.10 -10.37 8.83
CA VAL A 84 9.87 -11.02 8.35
C VAL A 84 8.83 -11.16 9.47
N ASP A 85 9.24 -11.62 10.65
CA ASP A 85 8.34 -11.80 11.79
C ASP A 85 7.74 -10.47 12.26
N TYR A 86 8.49 -9.37 12.16
CA TYR A 86 7.97 -8.03 12.40
C TYR A 86 6.84 -7.69 11.43
N GLU A 87 7.05 -7.88 10.12
CA GLU A 87 6.02 -7.59 9.11
C GLU A 87 4.79 -8.48 9.29
N LYS A 88 4.97 -9.76 9.65
CA LYS A 88 3.84 -10.67 9.91
C LYS A 88 2.97 -10.16 11.05
N ARG A 89 3.58 -9.75 12.16
CA ARG A 89 2.84 -9.20 13.32
C ARG A 89 2.10 -7.93 12.93
N ARG A 90 2.76 -7.04 12.19
CA ARG A 90 2.16 -5.79 11.70
C ARG A 90 0.97 -6.02 10.77
N ILE A 91 1.09 -6.93 9.80
CA ILE A 91 0.00 -7.26 8.87
C ILE A 91 -1.23 -7.80 9.62
N GLN A 92 -1.00 -8.54 10.72
CA GLN A 92 -2.04 -9.18 11.50
C GLN A 92 -2.68 -8.26 12.56
N ASP A 93 -2.02 -7.17 12.92
CA ASP A 93 -2.46 -6.23 13.93
C ASP A 93 -2.84 -4.88 13.28
N PRO A 94 -4.14 -4.60 13.10
CA PRO A 94 -4.60 -3.37 12.46
C PRO A 94 -4.21 -2.10 13.26
N ASP A 95 -4.03 -2.22 14.57
CA ASP A 95 -3.68 -1.11 15.47
C ASP A 95 -2.15 -1.00 15.66
N TRP A 96 -1.37 -1.69 14.83
CA TRP A 96 0.07 -1.72 14.97
C TRP A 96 0.70 -0.33 14.81
N LYS A 97 1.34 0.13 15.89
CA LYS A 97 2.08 1.39 15.89
C LYS A 97 3.39 1.23 15.13
N ILE A 98 3.49 1.91 14.01
CA ILE A 98 4.67 1.87 13.14
C ILE A 98 5.76 2.79 13.69
N PHE A 99 7.00 2.32 13.62
CA PHE A 99 8.15 3.05 14.12
C PHE A 99 9.31 3.07 13.11
N GLY A 100 9.50 4.20 12.43
CA GLY A 100 10.75 4.58 11.77
C GLY A 100 11.29 3.60 10.70
N ILE A 101 10.42 2.76 10.11
CA ILE A 101 10.80 1.88 9.01
C ILE A 101 10.56 2.58 7.70
N LEU A 102 11.62 2.68 6.89
CA LEU A 102 11.58 3.22 5.53
C LEU A 102 11.59 2.05 4.53
N TYR A 103 10.71 2.10 3.53
CA TYR A 103 10.68 1.16 2.41
C TYR A 103 11.09 1.83 1.11
N ASP A 104 11.61 1.04 0.16
CA ASP A 104 11.77 1.51 -1.22
C ASP A 104 10.39 1.72 -1.85
N GLY A 105 10.08 2.95 -2.22
CA GLY A 105 8.73 3.34 -2.64
C GLY A 105 8.24 2.66 -3.91
N VAL A 106 9.14 2.36 -4.87
CA VAL A 106 8.75 1.69 -6.12
C VAL A 106 8.41 0.23 -5.86
N PHE A 107 9.27 -0.48 -5.12
CA PHE A 107 8.98 -1.88 -4.79
C PHE A 107 7.81 -2.01 -3.81
N TYR A 108 7.67 -1.07 -2.87
CA TYR A 108 6.52 -0.99 -1.98
C TYR A 108 5.22 -0.89 -2.76
N GLN A 109 5.13 0.09 -3.67
CA GLN A 109 3.97 0.29 -4.51
C GLN A 109 3.61 -0.96 -5.33
N ASN A 110 4.61 -1.68 -5.86
CA ASN A 110 4.35 -2.92 -6.59
C ASN A 110 3.73 -4.01 -5.70
N ILE A 111 4.19 -4.16 -4.46
CA ILE A 111 3.62 -5.14 -3.51
C ILE A 111 2.17 -4.78 -3.19
N ILE A 112 1.89 -3.49 -2.95
CA ILE A 112 0.54 -3.00 -2.71
C ILE A 112 -0.36 -3.21 -3.93
N SER A 113 0.15 -2.93 -5.13
CA SER A 113 -0.57 -3.15 -6.39
C SER A 113 -0.92 -4.62 -6.59
N ASP A 114 0.01 -5.54 -6.28
CA ASP A 114 -0.25 -6.99 -6.32
C ASP A 114 -1.41 -7.35 -5.38
N LEU A 115 -1.40 -6.84 -4.14
CA LEU A 115 -2.44 -7.10 -3.14
C LEU A 115 -3.83 -6.62 -3.58
N ILE A 116 -3.89 -5.41 -4.15
CA ILE A 116 -5.14 -4.86 -4.68
C ILE A 116 -5.61 -5.68 -5.88
N SER A 117 -4.69 -6.10 -6.76
CA SER A 117 -5.00 -6.94 -7.93
C SER A 117 -5.61 -8.28 -7.54
N GLU A 118 -5.10 -8.91 -6.48
CA GLU A 118 -5.65 -10.17 -5.93
C GLU A 118 -7.09 -10.00 -5.40
N CYS A 119 -7.48 -8.78 -5.04
CA CYS A 119 -8.85 -8.46 -4.61
C CYS A 119 -9.83 -8.22 -5.77
N GLY A 120 -9.35 -8.25 -7.03
CA GLY A 120 -10.13 -8.02 -8.24
C GLY A 120 -10.10 -6.55 -8.67
N LEU A 121 -9.08 -6.19 -9.47
CA LEU A 121 -9.02 -4.87 -10.10
C LEU A 121 -9.91 -4.81 -11.34
N ASP A 122 -10.74 -3.76 -11.43
CA ASP A 122 -11.21 -3.26 -12.72
C ASP A 122 -10.20 -2.23 -13.24
N LEU A 123 -9.86 -2.31 -14.52
CA LEU A 123 -8.95 -1.36 -15.19
C LEU A 123 -9.54 0.06 -15.26
N GLY A 124 -10.84 0.21 -14.96
CA GLY A 124 -11.53 1.48 -14.80
C GLY A 124 -11.42 2.11 -13.40
N ASP A 125 -10.84 1.42 -12.42
CA ASP A 125 -10.90 1.85 -11.02
C ASP A 125 -9.58 2.50 -10.56
N CYS A 126 -9.68 3.56 -9.76
CA CYS A 126 -8.52 4.24 -9.17
C CYS A 126 -8.36 3.81 -7.71
N SER A 127 -7.34 3.02 -7.41
CA SER A 127 -7.07 2.60 -6.03
C SER A 127 -6.12 3.56 -5.31
N ILE A 128 -6.52 4.03 -4.13
CA ILE A 128 -5.73 4.90 -3.26
C ILE A 128 -5.54 4.20 -1.91
N LEU A 129 -4.28 4.01 -1.51
CA LEU A 129 -3.93 3.50 -0.18
C LEU A 129 -3.52 4.66 0.74
N PHE A 130 -4.18 4.76 1.89
CA PHE A 130 -3.74 5.59 3.00
C PHE A 130 -2.89 4.76 3.95
N THR A 131 -1.69 5.25 4.23
CA THR A 131 -0.69 4.55 5.03
C THR A 131 0.13 5.53 5.86
N ASN A 132 0.55 5.08 7.03
CA ASN A 132 1.53 5.75 7.89
C ASN A 132 2.94 5.16 7.74
N GLN A 133 3.16 4.29 6.74
CA GLN A 133 4.50 3.79 6.41
C GLN A 133 5.34 4.88 5.76
N LEU A 134 6.62 4.92 6.12
CA LEU A 134 7.58 5.76 5.42
C LEU A 134 8.08 5.01 4.20
N PHE A 135 7.98 5.64 3.03
CA PHE A 135 8.59 5.13 1.82
C PHE A 135 9.25 6.28 1.06
N GLY A 136 10.32 5.94 0.33
CA GLY A 136 11.12 6.92 -0.38
C GLY A 136 11.62 6.36 -1.70
N THR A 137 11.86 7.27 -2.65
CA THR A 137 12.52 6.96 -3.92
C THR A 137 13.82 7.75 -3.99
N TRP A 138 14.79 7.24 -4.73
CA TRP A 138 15.99 7.99 -5.07
C TRP A 138 15.83 8.65 -6.43
N ASP A 139 16.37 9.86 -6.56
CA ASP A 139 16.50 10.51 -7.86
C ASP A 139 17.35 9.61 -8.79
N ARG A 140 16.89 9.51 -10.04
CA ARG A 140 17.53 8.69 -11.07
C ARG A 140 18.80 9.34 -11.58
#